data_AF-A0A6L8C6D5-F1
#
_entry.id   AF-A0A6L8C6D5-F1
#
_cell.length_a   1.000
_cell.length_b   1.000
_cell.length_c   1.000
_cell.angle_alpha   90.00
_cell.angle_beta   90.00
_cell.angle_gamma   90.00
#
_symmetry.space_group_name_H-M   'P 1'
#
loop_
_entity.id
_entity.type
_entity.pdbx_description
1 polymer ?
#
loop_
_entity_poly.entity_id
_entity_poly.type
_entity_poly.pdbx_seq_one_letter_code
_entity_poly.pdbx_strand_id
1 'polypeptide(L)' 'MSDHQARIKKLQVRSHLRGTKEICELLGTFAKIHLIHLDKKGIRDYENLLEFSDPEITDWLFGYASPPDH' A
#
# COMPACT_ATOMS: atom_id res chain seq x y z
N MET A 1 -2.49 8.95 21.01
CA MET A 1 -2.11 8.05 19.90
C MET A 1 -0.76 8.50 19.39
N SER A 2 0.22 7.60 19.24
CA SER A 2 1.53 8.00 18.70
C SER A 2 1.38 8.41 17.23
N ASP A 3 2.21 9.35 16.77
CA ASP A 3 2.20 9.84 15.38
C ASP A 3 2.28 8.69 14.36
N HIS A 4 3.06 7.66 14.69
CA HIS A 4 3.21 6.45 13.90
C HIS A 4 1.92 5.63 13.74
N GLN A 5 1.17 5.41 14.82
CA GLN A 5 -0.12 4.69 14.75
C GLN A 5 -1.16 5.47 13.95
N ALA A 6 -1.17 6.81 14.08
CA ALA A 6 -2.07 7.67 13.31
C ALA A 6 -1.76 7.60 11.81
N ARG A 7 -0.48 7.55 11.43
CA ARG A 7 -0.01 7.37 10.05
C ARG A 7 -0.44 6.02 9.48
N ILE A 8 -0.21 4.92 10.20
CA ILE A 8 -0.66 3.58 9.78
C ILE A 8 -2.16 3.54 9.53
N LYS A 9 -2.96 4.12 10.43
CA LYS A 9 -4.42 4.16 10.26
C LYS A 9 -4.85 4.89 9.00
N LYS A 10 -4.19 6.02 8.66
CA LYS A 10 -4.46 6.74 7.39
C LYS A 10 -4.12 5.88 6.17
N LEU A 11 -3.01 5.16 6.21
CA LEU A 11 -2.59 4.27 5.12
C LEU A 11 -3.57 3.13 4.94
N GLN A 12 -3.99 2.48 6.03
CA GLN A 12 -5.03 1.45 5.98
C GLN A 12 -6.31 1.98 5.32
N VAL A 13 -6.79 3.16 5.69
CA VAL A 13 -7.97 3.76 5.05
C VAL A 13 -7.74 3.98 3.55
N ARG A 14 -6.60 4.56 3.15
CA ARG A 14 -6.26 4.74 1.73
C ARG A 14 -6.23 3.44 0.94
N SER A 15 -5.73 2.36 1.53
CA SER A 15 -5.67 1.05 0.87
C SER A 15 -7.05 0.45 0.56
N HIS A 16 -8.09 0.84 1.30
CA HIS A 16 -9.48 0.40 1.08
C HIS A 16 -10.27 1.33 0.14
N LEU A 17 -9.70 2.46 -0.28
CA LEU A 17 -10.33 3.45 -1.16
C LEU A 17 -9.73 3.40 -2.57
N ARG A 18 -9.40 2.21 -3.06
CA ARG A 18 -8.91 1.97 -4.43
C ARG A 18 -10.08 1.75 -5.40
N GLY A 19 -9.81 1.92 -6.68
CA GLY A 19 -10.81 1.91 -7.75
C GLY A 19 -11.27 0.49 -8.12
N THR A 20 -10.40 -0.52 -8.04
CA THR A 20 -10.74 -1.91 -8.29
C THR A 20 -10.92 -2.69 -6.99
N LYS A 21 -11.93 -3.57 -6.94
CA LYS A 21 -12.22 -4.38 -5.76
C LYS A 21 -11.05 -5.31 -5.40
N GLU A 22 -10.41 -5.89 -6.41
CA GLU A 22 -9.30 -6.83 -6.24
C GLU A 22 -8.09 -6.16 -5.55
N ILE A 23 -7.68 -4.98 -6.03
CA ILE A 23 -6.58 -4.22 -5.43
C ILE A 23 -6.96 -3.67 -4.06
N CYS A 24 -8.22 -3.22 -3.88
CA CYS A 24 -8.77 -2.85 -2.57
C CYS A 24 -8.61 -3.98 -1.54
N GLU A 25 -9.06 -5.20 -1.86
CA GLU A 25 -9.01 -6.34 -0.94
C GLU A 25 -7.56 -6.77 -0.67
N LEU A 26 -6.72 -6.83 -1.70
CA LEU A 26 -5.32 -7.19 -1.58
C LEU A 26 -4.55 -6.20 -0.70
N LEU A 27 -4.57 -4.91 -1.07
CA LEU A 27 -3.84 -3.87 -0.34
C LEU A 27 -4.44 -3.61 1.03
N GLY A 28 -5.76 -3.66 1.18
CA GLY A 28 -6.43 -3.50 2.47
C GLY A 28 -6.05 -4.59 3.47
N THR A 29 -6.02 -5.84 3.02
CA THR A 29 -5.59 -6.98 3.85
C THR A 29 -4.10 -6.88 4.20
N PHE A 30 -3.25 -6.58 3.22
CA PHE A 30 -1.82 -6.36 3.45
C PHE A 30 -1.59 -5.24 4.47
N ALA A 31 -2.28 -4.10 4.30
CA ALA A 31 -2.15 -2.94 5.18
C ALA A 31 -2.52 -3.25 6.63
N LYS A 32 -3.55 -4.07 6.83
CA LYS A 32 -4.03 -4.47 8.15
C LYS A 32 -3.04 -5.38 8.87
N ILE A 33 -2.43 -6.32 8.16
CA ILE A 33 -1.57 -7.36 8.75
C ILE A 33 -0.12 -6.86 8.90
N HIS A 34 0.41 -6.17 7.88
CA HIS A 34 1.83 -5.90 7.79
C HIS A 34 2.25 -4.50 8.26
N LEU A 35 1.45 -3.44 8.06
CA LEU A 35 1.90 -2.06 8.36
C LEU A 35 2.29 -1.83 9.82
N ILE A 36 1.69 -2.55 10.77
CA ILE A 36 2.05 -2.44 12.19
C ILE A 36 3.44 -3.00 12.52
N HIS A 37 3.97 -3.86 11.65
CA HIS A 37 5.27 -4.50 11.80
C HIS A 37 6.37 -3.81 10.96
N LEU A 38 6.00 -2.86 10.10
CA LEU A 38 6.96 -2.15 9.26
C LEU A 38 7.68 -1.05 10.03
N ASP A 39 8.95 -0.87 9.71
CA ASP A 39 9.75 0.25 10.18
C ASP A 39 9.46 1.53 9.38
N LYS A 40 10.15 2.63 9.72
CA LYS A 40 9.94 3.92 9.04
C LYS A 40 10.20 3.84 7.53
N LYS A 41 11.15 3.01 7.09
CA LYS A 41 11.45 2.82 5.67
C LYS A 41 10.30 2.09 4.98
N GLY A 42 9.86 0.96 5.52
CA GLY A 42 8.76 0.18 4.97
C GLY A 42 7.45 0.97 4.88
N ILE A 43 7.16 1.82 5.88
CA ILE A 43 6.01 2.74 5.82
C ILE A 43 6.13 3.74 4.66
N ARG A 44 7.33 4.30 4.43
CA ARG A 44 7.56 5.24 3.34
C ARG A 44 7.47 4.56 1.97
N ASP A 45 8.01 3.35 1.85
CA ASP A 45 7.92 2.57 0.61
C ASP A 45 6.46 2.21 0.30
N TYR A 46 5.67 1.88 1.32
CA TYR A 46 4.22 1.65 1.17
C TYR A 46 3.45 2.92 0.78
N GLU A 47 3.85 4.07 1.31
CA GLU A 47 3.28 5.35 0.89
C GLU A 47 3.53 5.64 -0.59
N ASN A 48 4.76 5.44 -1.05
CA ASN A 48 5.11 5.58 -2.46
C ASN A 48 4.30 4.60 -3.32
N LEU A 49 4.15 3.35 -2.88
CA LEU A 49 3.30 2.36 -3.55
C LEU A 49 1.84 2.86 -3.70
N LEU A 50 1.34 3.59 -2.71
CA LEU A 50 -0.02 4.14 -2.76
C LEU A 50 -0.21 5.29 -3.76
N GLU A 51 0.87 5.87 -4.29
CA GLU A 51 0.79 6.94 -5.30
C GLU A 51 0.53 6.40 -6.71
N PHE A 52 0.80 5.11 -6.95
CA PHE A 52 0.52 4.47 -8.23
C PHE A 52 -0.94 4.06 -8.38
N SER A 53 -1.37 3.97 -9.64
CA SER A 53 -2.72 3.55 -10.02
C SER A 53 -2.90 2.03 -9.89
N ASP A 54 -4.15 1.60 -9.75
CA ASP A 54 -4.48 0.18 -9.63
C ASP A 54 -3.99 -0.66 -10.82
N PRO A 55 -4.09 -0.20 -12.10
CA PRO A 55 -3.52 -0.92 -13.23
C PRO A 55 -2.00 -1.10 -13.13
N GLU A 56 -1.25 -0.08 -12.74
CA GLU A 56 0.22 -0.18 -12.60
C GLU A 56 0.61 -1.22 -11.54
N ILE A 57 -0.06 -1.19 -10.39
CA ILE A 57 0.15 -2.16 -9.31
C ILE A 57 -0.20 -3.58 -9.77
N THR A 58 -1.26 -3.70 -10.56
CA THR A 58 -1.70 -4.98 -11.14
C THR A 58 -0.68 -5.53 -12.13
N ASP A 59 -0.13 -4.66 -13.00
CA ASP A 59 0.90 -5.03 -13.95
C ASP A 59 2.17 -5.52 -13.25
N TRP A 60 2.56 -4.91 -12.14
CA TRP A 60 3.68 -5.39 -11.33
C TRP A 60 3.39 -6.73 -10.66
N LEU A 61 2.16 -6.92 -10.16
CA LEU A 61 1.74 -8.17 -9.51
C LEU A 61 1.79 -9.36 -10.48
N PHE A 62 1.37 -9.15 -11.74
CA PHE A 62 1.41 -10.18 -12.77
C PHE A 62 2.73 -10.25 -13.53
N GLY A 63 3.67 -9.32 -13.27
CA GLY A 63 4.97 -9.26 -13.94
C GLY A 63 4.90 -8.74 -15.38
N TYR A 64 3.84 -8.02 -15.75
CA TYR A 64 3.72 -7.33 -17.04
C TYR A 64 4.57 -6.05 -17.11
N ALA A 65 4.92 -5.48 -15.96
CA ALA A 65 5.85 -4.36 -15.85
C ALA A 65 6.75 -4.53 -14.63
N SER A 66 7.84 -3.74 -14.58
CA SER A 66 8.68 -3.62 -13.38
C SER A 66 8.32 -2.35 -12.61
N PRO A 67 8.30 -2.39 -11.27
CA PRO A 67 8.19 -1.18 -10.48
C PRO A 67 9.42 -0.29 -10.71
N PRO A 68 9.28 1.04 -10.59
CA PRO A 68 10.40 1.95 -10.71
C PRO A 68 11.44 1.70 -9.62
N ASP A 69 12.71 1.99 -9.95
CA ASP A 69 13.80 1.95 -8.98
C ASP A 69 13.61 3.07 -7.95
N HIS A 70 13.61 2.71 -6.66
CA HIS A 70 13.43 3.61 -5.51
C HIS A 70 14.70 3.77 -4.68
#